data_AF-A0A3M1VD57-F1
#
_entry.id   AF-A0A3M1VD57-F1
#
_cell.length_a   1.000
_cell.length_b   1.000
_cell.length_c   1.000
_cell.angle_alpha   90.00
_cell.angle_beta   90.00
_cell.angle_gamma   90.00
#
_symmetry.space_group_name_H-M   'P 1'
#
loop_
_entity.id
_entity.type
_entity.pdbx_description
1 polymer ?
#
loop_
_entity_poly.entity_id
_entity_poly.type
_entity_poly.pdbx_seq_one_letter_code
_entity_poly.pdbx_strand_id
1 'polypeptide(L)'
;MTDSTPSLASRDIVRTAQIVSLGMISGVVLFALVVLAMGHPLLEGGGPAKGPQDAGAPAAEQDRREAAGEGDSLPVLPLVGVVVAVALSVGSFVLPTVVVRSMGHSAEGATPRNQNPYLTRTIVALALLEGAAMLNLVLEFVEPTGIGLGVVAVVLLLMLAHFPTLGRYEAFVQQMQEQAQLEGA
;
A
#
# COMPACT_ATOMS: atom_id res chain seq x y z
N MET A 1 18.91 -29.83 -25.20
CA MET A 1 18.55 -29.67 -23.77
C MET A 1 19.63 -28.81 -23.14
N THR A 2 19.50 -27.50 -23.23
CA THR A 2 20.41 -26.54 -22.59
C THR A 2 19.93 -26.35 -21.16
N ASP A 3 20.84 -26.57 -20.21
CA ASP A 3 20.57 -26.52 -18.78
C ASP A 3 19.99 -25.15 -18.40
N SER A 4 18.72 -25.13 -17.98
CA SER A 4 17.92 -23.92 -17.75
C SER A 4 18.08 -23.40 -16.31
N THR A 5 19.18 -23.75 -15.64
CA THR A 5 19.39 -23.34 -14.26
C THR A 5 19.50 -21.82 -14.18
N PRO A 6 18.64 -21.14 -13.39
CA PRO A 6 18.67 -19.69 -13.29
C PRO A 6 20.03 -19.26 -12.77
N SER A 7 20.65 -18.32 -13.48
CA SER A 7 21.99 -17.83 -13.14
C SER A 7 22.02 -17.31 -11.70
N LEU A 8 23.16 -17.47 -11.01
CA LEU A 8 23.34 -16.97 -9.64
C LEU A 8 22.94 -15.49 -9.51
N ALA A 9 23.26 -14.69 -10.54
CA ALA A 9 22.87 -13.29 -10.62
C ALA A 9 21.35 -13.08 -10.55
N SER A 10 20.55 -13.89 -11.23
CA SER A 10 19.07 -13.78 -11.23
C SER A 10 18.50 -13.99 -9.83
N ARG A 11 19.07 -14.95 -9.07
CA ARG A 11 18.64 -15.23 -7.69
C ARG A 11 18.98 -14.07 -6.75
N ASP A 12 20.13 -13.46 -6.91
CA ASP A 12 20.57 -12.33 -6.07
C ASP A 12 19.68 -11.09 -6.29
N ILE A 13 19.27 -10.83 -7.54
CA ILE A 13 18.32 -9.76 -7.88
C ILE A 13 16.98 -9.98 -7.19
N VAL A 14 16.40 -11.18 -7.34
CA VAL A 14 15.09 -11.51 -6.76
C VAL A 14 15.16 -11.43 -5.23
N ARG A 15 16.21 -11.95 -4.61
CA ARG A 15 16.42 -11.86 -3.16
C ARG A 15 16.50 -10.41 -2.69
N THR A 16 17.22 -9.55 -3.42
CA THR A 16 17.31 -8.12 -3.09
C THR A 16 15.93 -7.47 -3.16
N ALA A 17 15.18 -7.72 -4.23
CA ALA A 17 13.81 -7.19 -4.36
C ALA A 17 12.89 -7.71 -3.23
N GLN A 18 13.01 -8.99 -2.84
CA GLN A 18 12.24 -9.57 -1.74
C GLN A 18 12.54 -8.91 -0.40
N ILE A 19 13.82 -8.67 -0.08
CA ILE A 19 14.24 -7.99 1.15
C ILE A 19 13.64 -6.59 1.20
N VAL A 20 13.74 -5.81 0.12
CA VAL A 20 13.17 -4.46 0.04
C VAL A 20 11.64 -4.51 0.20
N SER A 21 10.98 -5.43 -0.49
CA SER A 21 9.52 -5.58 -0.43
C SER A 21 9.03 -5.90 0.98
N LEU A 22 9.71 -6.83 1.68
CA LEU A 22 9.40 -7.19 3.06
C LEU A 22 9.62 -6.01 4.00
N GLY A 23 10.67 -5.21 3.79
CA GLY A 23 10.92 -4.00 4.57
C GLY A 23 9.78 -2.99 4.47
N MET A 24 9.28 -2.71 3.26
CA MET A 24 8.18 -1.77 3.04
C MET A 24 6.86 -2.27 3.64
N ILE A 25 6.52 -3.54 3.41
CA ILE A 25 5.31 -4.16 4.00
C ILE A 25 5.40 -4.13 5.54
N SER A 26 6.55 -4.49 6.10
CA SER A 26 6.77 -4.46 7.55
C SER A 26 6.64 -3.04 8.12
N GLY A 27 7.10 -2.01 7.39
CA GLY A 27 6.95 -0.61 7.78
C GLY A 27 5.49 -0.20 7.90
N VAL A 28 4.67 -0.50 6.88
CA VAL A 28 3.22 -0.25 6.89
C VAL A 28 2.52 -1.00 8.02
N VAL A 29 2.84 -2.28 8.22
CA VAL A 29 2.25 -3.10 9.29
C VAL A 29 2.61 -2.54 10.67
N LEU A 30 3.88 -2.19 10.91
CA LEU A 30 4.32 -1.62 12.17
C LEU A 30 3.61 -0.28 12.45
N PHE A 31 3.50 0.58 11.45
CA PHE A 31 2.81 1.86 11.60
C PHE A 31 1.31 1.66 11.86
N ALA A 32 0.67 0.69 11.19
CA ALA A 32 -0.72 0.33 11.46
C ALA A 32 -0.93 -0.13 12.91
N LEU A 33 -0.01 -0.95 13.44
CA LEU A 33 -0.05 -1.36 14.85
C LEU A 33 0.09 -0.16 15.80
N VAL A 34 0.94 0.82 15.49
CA VAL A 34 1.05 2.06 16.27
C VAL A 34 -0.25 2.85 16.24
N VAL A 35 -0.85 3.05 15.06
CA VAL A 35 -2.14 3.75 14.92
C VAL A 35 -3.25 3.04 15.70
N LEU A 36 -3.30 1.70 15.63
CA LEU A 36 -4.26 0.91 16.41
C LEU A 36 -4.03 1.02 17.92
N ALA A 37 -2.76 0.99 18.37
CA ALA A 37 -2.43 1.08 19.78
C ALA A 37 -2.74 2.46 20.37
N MET A 38 -2.61 3.53 19.58
CA MET A 38 -2.83 4.91 20.04
C MET A 38 -4.25 5.42 19.79
N GLY A 39 -4.91 5.00 18.72
CA GLY A 39 -6.15 5.59 18.23
C GLY A 39 -7.41 4.77 18.50
N HIS A 40 -7.29 3.52 18.98
CA HIS A 40 -8.45 2.64 19.03
C HIS A 40 -9.07 2.55 20.44
N PRO A 41 -10.31 3.06 20.66
CA PRO A 41 -11.00 3.01 21.94
C PRO A 41 -11.34 1.57 22.41
N LEU A 42 -11.19 0.55 21.56
CA LEU A 42 -11.33 -0.85 21.99
C LEU A 42 -10.22 -1.33 22.96
N LEU A 43 -9.11 -0.60 23.09
CA LEU A 43 -8.14 -0.82 24.18
C LEU A 43 -8.54 -0.10 25.48
N GLU A 44 -9.51 0.81 25.46
CA GLU A 44 -10.14 1.39 26.65
C GLU A 44 -11.24 0.47 27.24
N GLY A 45 -11.24 -0.81 26.86
CA GLY A 45 -12.09 -1.82 27.45
C GLY A 45 -11.94 -1.91 28.98
N GLY A 46 -12.95 -1.43 29.69
CA GLY A 46 -13.33 -1.99 30.99
C GLY A 46 -12.95 -1.20 32.25
N GLY A 47 -12.95 0.14 32.23
CA GLY A 47 -13.10 0.88 33.49
C GLY A 47 -14.47 0.56 34.12
N PRO A 48 -14.56 0.15 35.40
CA PRO A 48 -15.82 -0.30 36.01
C PRO A 48 -16.88 0.80 35.91
N ALA A 49 -18.08 0.39 35.49
CA ALA A 49 -19.28 1.21 35.36
C ALA A 49 -19.35 2.27 36.47
N LYS A 50 -19.28 3.55 36.06
CA LYS A 50 -19.66 4.67 36.92
C LYS A 50 -21.09 4.36 37.40
N GLY A 51 -21.23 4.17 38.71
CA GLY A 51 -22.47 3.73 39.34
C GLY A 51 -23.65 4.68 39.10
N PRO A 52 -24.86 4.26 39.50
CA PRO A 52 -26.10 4.98 39.26
C PRO A 52 -26.22 6.23 40.15
N GLN A 53 -25.72 7.36 39.68
CA GLN A 53 -25.95 8.72 40.21
C GLN A 53 -25.97 9.63 38.97
N ASP A 54 -27.06 10.21 38.49
CA ASP A 54 -28.25 10.68 39.19
C ASP A 54 -29.48 10.66 38.26
N ALA A 55 -30.58 10.13 38.79
CA ALA A 55 -31.90 10.18 38.18
C ALA A 55 -32.46 11.61 38.32
N GLY A 56 -32.77 12.29 37.20
CA GLY A 56 -33.51 13.55 37.31
C GLY A 56 -33.66 14.47 36.10
N ALA A 57 -33.28 14.10 34.88
CA ALA A 57 -33.60 14.91 33.69
C ALA A 57 -34.80 14.31 32.91
N PRO A 58 -35.81 15.10 32.53
CA PRO A 58 -37.03 14.60 31.91
C PRO A 58 -36.77 14.08 30.49
N ALA A 59 -37.15 12.83 30.25
CA ALA A 59 -37.02 12.07 29.00
C ALA A 59 -37.57 12.77 27.73
N ALA A 60 -38.38 13.83 27.88
CA ALA A 60 -39.03 14.52 26.76
C ALA A 60 -38.11 15.45 25.94
N GLU A 61 -36.90 15.77 26.44
CA GLU A 61 -35.98 16.70 25.76
C GLU A 61 -34.92 15.99 24.92
N GLN A 62 -34.63 14.72 25.23
CA GLN A 62 -33.68 13.89 24.51
C GLN A 62 -34.29 13.36 23.19
N ASP A 63 -35.55 12.94 23.22
CA ASP A 63 -36.31 12.54 22.02
C ASP A 63 -36.47 13.67 20.99
N ARG A 64 -36.43 14.94 21.42
CA ARG A 64 -36.56 16.10 20.52
C ARG A 64 -35.26 16.46 19.80
N ARG A 65 -34.10 16.05 20.34
CA ARG A 65 -32.78 16.27 19.73
C ARG A 65 -32.42 15.16 18.73
N GLU A 66 -32.91 13.95 18.92
CA GLU A 66 -32.70 12.83 17.98
C GLU A 66 -33.59 12.92 16.72
N ALA A 67 -34.76 13.57 16.80
CA ALA A 67 -35.67 13.72 15.65
C ALA A 67 -35.28 14.85 14.68
N ALA A 68 -34.39 15.75 15.07
CA ALA A 68 -33.87 16.81 14.22
C ALA A 68 -32.57 16.31 13.55
N GLY A 69 -32.74 15.38 12.60
CA GLY A 69 -31.67 14.73 11.84
C GLY A 69 -30.52 15.67 11.53
N GLU A 70 -29.47 15.53 12.33
CA GLU A 70 -28.15 16.04 12.06
C GLU A 70 -27.71 15.31 10.78
N GLY A 71 -27.77 16.02 9.66
CA GLY A 71 -27.47 15.46 8.35
C GLY A 71 -26.10 14.83 8.41
N ASP A 72 -26.08 13.50 8.39
CA ASP A 72 -24.91 12.64 8.55
C ASP A 72 -23.96 12.85 7.36
N SER A 73 -23.25 13.97 7.41
CA SER A 73 -22.28 14.34 6.40
C SER A 73 -21.12 13.38 6.54
N LEU A 74 -20.96 12.51 5.53
CA LEU A 74 -19.86 11.56 5.48
C LEU A 74 -18.54 12.29 5.80
N PRO A 75 -17.68 11.72 6.65
CA PRO A 75 -16.43 12.35 7.04
C PRO A 75 -15.58 12.56 5.78
N VAL A 76 -15.20 13.82 5.54
CA VAL A 76 -14.58 14.22 4.27
C VAL A 76 -13.15 13.70 4.16
N LEU A 77 -12.41 13.61 5.28
CA LEU A 77 -11.01 13.17 5.25
C LEU A 77 -10.84 11.70 4.81
N PRO A 78 -11.59 10.71 5.35
CA PRO A 78 -11.52 9.34 4.87
C PRO A 78 -11.85 9.20 3.39
N LEU A 79 -12.80 10.00 2.88
CA LEU A 79 -13.14 9.99 1.45
C LEU A 79 -11.96 10.44 0.58
N VAL A 80 -11.23 11.48 1.00
CA VAL A 80 -9.98 11.90 0.33
C VAL A 80 -8.95 10.77 0.37
N GLY A 81 -8.81 10.10 1.51
CA GLY A 81 -7.90 8.95 1.68
C GLY A 81 -8.19 7.81 0.69
N VAL A 82 -9.47 7.45 0.53
CA VAL A 82 -9.92 6.43 -0.44
C VAL A 82 -9.57 6.85 -1.86
N VAL A 83 -9.90 8.09 -2.26
CA VAL A 83 -9.65 8.58 -3.62
C VAL A 83 -8.16 8.56 -3.95
N VAL A 84 -7.32 9.04 -3.04
CA VAL A 84 -5.86 9.04 -3.23
C VAL A 84 -5.31 7.62 -3.26
N ALA A 85 -5.79 6.72 -2.39
CA ALA A 85 -5.37 5.32 -2.40
C ALA A 85 -5.70 4.63 -3.73
N VAL A 86 -6.90 4.86 -4.27
CA VAL A 86 -7.29 4.33 -5.58
C VAL A 86 -6.38 4.89 -6.67
N ALA A 87 -6.15 6.21 -6.69
CA ALA A 87 -5.29 6.85 -7.68
C ALA A 87 -3.85 6.31 -7.65
N LEU A 88 -3.26 6.18 -6.47
CA LEU A 88 -1.90 5.63 -6.29
C LEU A 88 -1.83 4.13 -6.60
N SER A 89 -2.87 3.36 -6.26
CA SER A 89 -2.96 1.94 -6.60
C SER A 89 -3.06 1.71 -8.10
N VAL A 90 -3.79 2.56 -8.84
CA VAL A 90 -3.78 2.52 -10.31
C VAL A 90 -2.42 2.97 -10.84
N GLY A 91 -1.87 4.04 -10.26
CA GLY A 91 -0.54 4.57 -10.59
C GLY A 91 0.57 3.54 -10.44
N SER A 92 0.47 2.63 -9.48
CA SER A 92 1.46 1.57 -9.25
C SER A 92 1.57 0.56 -10.39
N PHE A 93 0.59 0.49 -11.30
CA PHE A 93 0.68 -0.33 -12.51
C PHE A 93 1.26 0.44 -13.70
N VAL A 94 0.95 1.74 -13.80
CA VAL A 94 1.31 2.57 -14.96
C VAL A 94 2.72 3.15 -14.83
N LEU A 95 3.02 3.78 -13.69
CA LEU A 95 4.27 4.52 -13.49
C LEU A 95 5.53 3.65 -13.60
N PRO A 96 5.57 2.41 -13.07
CA PRO A 96 6.77 1.58 -13.22
C PRO A 96 7.14 1.31 -14.68
N THR A 97 6.14 1.19 -15.56
CA THR A 97 6.35 0.96 -16.99
C THR A 97 6.97 2.19 -17.67
N VAL A 98 6.51 3.39 -17.30
CA VAL A 98 7.08 4.66 -17.80
C VAL A 98 8.53 4.82 -17.33
N VAL A 99 8.81 4.52 -16.05
CA VAL A 99 10.16 4.61 -15.49
C VAL A 99 11.11 3.66 -16.19
N VAL A 100 10.75 2.38 -16.38
CA VAL A 100 11.59 1.42 -17.09
C VAL A 100 11.88 1.85 -18.53
N ARG A 101 10.88 2.40 -19.24
CA ARG A 101 11.07 2.88 -20.62
C ARG A 101 12.05 4.06 -20.70
N SER A 102 12.04 4.96 -19.72
CA SER A 102 12.99 6.07 -19.66
C SER A 102 14.44 5.60 -19.48
N MET A 103 14.66 4.50 -18.75
CA MET A 103 15.99 3.93 -18.53
C MET A 103 16.62 3.41 -19.82
N GLY A 104 15.83 2.89 -20.76
CA GLY A 104 16.32 2.44 -22.06
C GLY A 104 17.01 3.54 -22.87
N HIS A 105 16.56 4.79 -22.74
CA HIS A 105 17.13 5.94 -23.45
C HIS A 105 18.41 6.48 -22.78
N SER A 106 18.63 6.19 -21.49
CA SER A 106 19.82 6.64 -20.74
C SER A 106 20.97 5.63 -20.75
N ALA A 107 20.80 4.50 -21.43
CA ALA A 107 21.78 3.41 -21.44
C ALA A 107 23.00 3.68 -22.34
N GLU A 108 22.99 4.72 -23.19
CA GLU A 108 24.09 5.05 -24.12
C GLU A 108 25.42 5.50 -23.46
N GLY A 109 25.53 5.48 -22.13
CA GLY A 109 26.81 5.75 -21.44
C GLY A 109 26.92 5.23 -20.00
N ALA A 110 25.93 4.47 -19.52
CA ALA A 110 25.92 3.99 -18.14
C ALA A 110 26.54 2.59 -18.03
N THR A 111 27.35 2.36 -16.99
CA THR A 111 27.93 1.04 -16.76
C THR A 111 26.83 0.01 -16.44
N PRO A 112 26.86 -1.19 -17.04
CA PRO A 112 25.78 -2.20 -16.96
C PRO A 112 25.56 -2.81 -15.56
N ARG A 113 26.32 -2.38 -14.56
CA ARG A 113 26.34 -3.01 -13.22
C ARG A 113 25.19 -2.55 -12.31
N ASN A 114 24.57 -1.40 -12.56
CA ASN A 114 23.60 -0.78 -11.63
C ASN A 114 22.18 -0.60 -12.17
N GLN A 115 21.87 -1.00 -13.40
CA GLN A 115 20.55 -0.81 -14.00
C GLN A 115 19.83 -2.14 -14.13
N ASN A 116 19.15 -2.55 -13.05
CA ASN A 116 18.23 -3.67 -13.12
C ASN A 116 16.78 -3.15 -13.25
N PRO A 117 16.21 -3.11 -14.46
CA PRO A 117 14.89 -2.52 -14.69
C PRO A 117 13.78 -3.26 -13.91
N TYR A 118 13.93 -4.56 -13.66
CA TYR A 118 12.96 -5.32 -12.86
C TYR A 118 12.93 -4.86 -11.40
N LEU A 119 14.10 -4.66 -10.80
CA LEU A 119 14.21 -4.20 -9.42
C LEU A 119 13.64 -2.79 -9.28
N THR A 120 14.00 -1.87 -10.17
CA THR A 120 13.42 -0.52 -10.17
C THR A 120 11.91 -0.54 -10.32
N ARG A 121 11.39 -1.32 -11.29
CA ARG A 121 9.93 -1.45 -11.51
C ARG A 121 9.21 -1.89 -10.23
N THR A 122 9.77 -2.89 -9.54
CA THR A 122 9.19 -3.45 -8.32
C THR A 122 9.21 -2.43 -7.18
N ILE A 123 10.35 -1.75 -6.97
CA ILE A 123 10.49 -0.74 -5.91
C ILE A 123 9.53 0.43 -6.13
N VAL A 124 9.43 0.94 -7.36
CA VAL A 124 8.53 2.05 -7.68
C VAL A 124 7.07 1.66 -7.45
N ALA A 125 6.66 0.46 -7.89
CA ALA A 125 5.31 -0.03 -7.68
C ALA A 125 4.96 -0.12 -6.18
N LEU A 126 5.84 -0.75 -5.39
CA LEU A 126 5.63 -0.91 -3.96
C LEU A 126 5.68 0.42 -3.20
N ALA A 127 6.50 1.38 -3.62
CA ALA A 127 6.58 2.71 -2.99
C ALA A 127 5.28 3.51 -3.15
N LEU A 128 4.63 3.38 -4.30
CA LEU A 128 3.33 4.02 -4.54
C LEU A 128 2.23 3.39 -3.67
N LEU A 129 2.22 2.07 -3.53
CA LEU A 129 1.29 1.36 -2.65
C LEU A 129 1.57 1.65 -1.17
N GLU A 130 2.83 1.68 -0.76
CA GLU A 130 3.24 2.08 0.59
C GLU A 130 2.77 3.50 0.91
N GLY A 131 2.97 4.45 -0.01
CA GLY A 131 2.49 5.83 0.14
C GLY A 131 0.96 5.90 0.30
N ALA A 132 0.21 5.10 -0.46
CA ALA A 132 -1.24 5.01 -0.32
C ALA A 132 -1.67 4.49 1.06
N ALA A 133 -1.03 3.42 1.55
CA ALA A 133 -1.30 2.85 2.86
C ALA A 133 -0.92 3.82 3.99
N MET A 134 0.29 4.38 3.94
CA MET A 134 0.79 5.31 4.96
C MET A 134 -0.09 6.56 5.06
N LEU A 135 -0.52 7.13 3.94
CA LEU A 135 -1.44 8.27 3.95
C LEU A 135 -2.76 7.91 4.64
N ASN A 136 -3.36 6.75 4.33
CA ASN A 136 -4.62 6.35 4.95
C ASN A 136 -4.46 6.06 6.45
N LEU A 137 -3.31 5.52 6.88
CA LEU A 137 -2.99 5.38 8.31
C LEU A 137 -2.86 6.74 9.02
N VAL A 138 -2.25 7.73 8.37
CA VAL A 138 -2.19 9.10 8.92
C VAL A 138 -3.58 9.72 9.01
N LEU A 139 -4.42 9.56 7.99
CA LEU A 139 -5.79 10.08 8.03
C LEU A 139 -6.64 9.39 9.10
N GLU A 140 -6.50 8.07 9.26
CA GLU A 140 -7.14 7.32 10.34
C GLU A 140 -6.67 7.77 11.72
N PHE A 141 -5.40 8.14 11.87
CA PHE A 141 -4.88 8.69 13.11
C PHE A 141 -5.45 10.08 13.43
N VAL A 142 -5.75 10.89 12.42
CA VAL A 142 -6.35 12.22 12.58
C VAL A 142 -7.85 12.13 12.84
N GLU A 143 -8.57 11.28 12.11
CA GLU A 143 -10.01 11.08 12.23
C GLU A 143 -10.32 9.56 12.23
N PRO A 144 -10.43 8.93 13.43
CA PRO A 144 -10.59 7.48 13.55
C PRO A 144 -12.01 7.07 13.17
N THR A 145 -12.16 6.57 11.95
CA THR A 145 -13.46 6.14 11.38
C THR A 145 -13.49 4.64 11.05
N GLY A 146 -12.34 3.97 11.10
CA GLY A 146 -12.13 2.58 10.70
C GLY A 146 -12.05 2.36 9.19
N ILE A 147 -12.57 3.30 8.37
CA ILE A 147 -12.55 3.20 6.90
C ILE A 147 -11.11 3.17 6.38
N GLY A 148 -10.23 3.99 6.96
CA GLY A 148 -8.82 4.06 6.57
C GLY A 148 -8.11 2.71 6.78
N LEU A 149 -8.40 2.00 7.87
CA LEU A 149 -7.88 0.66 8.12
C LEU A 149 -8.34 -0.35 7.06
N GLY A 150 -9.60 -0.27 6.64
CA GLY A 150 -10.14 -1.10 5.56
C GLY A 150 -9.37 -0.90 4.25
N VAL A 151 -9.12 0.37 3.88
CA VAL A 151 -8.31 0.72 2.70
C VAL A 151 -6.89 0.18 2.83
N VAL A 152 -6.25 0.37 3.98
CA VAL A 152 -4.88 -0.12 4.25
C VAL A 152 -4.80 -1.64 4.12
N ALA A 153 -5.79 -2.38 4.63
CA ALA A 153 -5.84 -3.83 4.48
C ALA A 153 -5.90 -4.24 2.99
N VAL A 154 -6.72 -3.58 2.18
CA VAL A 154 -6.78 -3.83 0.73
C VAL A 154 -5.45 -3.49 0.05
N VAL A 155 -4.84 -2.36 0.38
CA VAL A 155 -3.54 -1.96 -0.19
C VAL A 155 -2.42 -2.93 0.21
N LEU A 156 -2.41 -3.43 1.45
CA LEU A 156 -1.48 -4.47 1.89
C LEU A 156 -1.64 -5.77 1.09
N LEU A 157 -2.88 -6.19 0.79
CA LEU A 157 -3.12 -7.33 -0.10
C LEU A 157 -2.58 -7.06 -1.52
N LEU A 158 -2.69 -5.83 -2.03
CA LEU A 158 -2.08 -5.44 -3.30
C LEU A 158 -0.55 -5.46 -3.24
N MET A 159 0.07 -5.05 -2.13
CA MET A 159 1.52 -5.14 -1.94
C MET A 159 1.98 -6.61 -1.93
N LEU A 160 1.25 -7.49 -1.26
CA LEU A 160 1.50 -8.94 -1.29
C LEU A 160 1.31 -9.51 -2.70
N ALA A 161 0.31 -9.03 -3.44
CA ALA A 161 0.12 -9.40 -4.84
C ALA A 161 1.27 -8.92 -5.74
N HIS A 162 2.07 -7.93 -5.34
CA HIS A 162 3.27 -7.46 -6.04
C HIS A 162 4.57 -8.14 -5.57
N PHE A 163 4.48 -9.12 -4.66
CA PHE A 163 5.68 -9.75 -4.10
C PHE A 163 6.58 -10.32 -5.22
N PRO A 164 7.89 -10.03 -5.18
CA PRO A 164 8.81 -10.47 -6.22
C PRO A 164 9.08 -11.96 -6.09
N THR A 165 8.83 -12.70 -7.17
CA THR A 165 9.08 -14.14 -7.26
C THR A 165 9.98 -14.43 -8.45
N LEU A 166 10.68 -15.57 -8.40
CA LEU A 166 11.60 -15.97 -9.48
C LEU A 166 10.87 -16.13 -10.83
N GLY A 167 9.70 -16.76 -10.83
CA GLY A 167 8.90 -16.93 -12.06
C GLY A 167 8.44 -15.60 -12.68
N ARG A 168 8.16 -14.57 -11.87
CA ARG A 168 7.84 -13.23 -12.38
C ARG A 168 9.04 -12.53 -13.01
N TYR A 169 10.21 -12.71 -12.42
CA TYR A 169 11.45 -12.20 -12.97
C TYR A 169 11.77 -12.88 -14.31
N GLU A 170 11.66 -14.20 -14.40
CA GLU A 170 11.88 -14.97 -15.63
C GLU A 170 10.91 -14.54 -16.74
N ALA A 171 9.61 -14.41 -16.43
CA ALA A 171 8.61 -13.92 -17.38
C ALA A 171 8.93 -12.50 -17.87
N PHE A 172 9.43 -11.62 -17.00
CA PHE A 172 9.85 -10.28 -17.37
C PHE A 172 11.08 -10.30 -18.31
N VAL A 173 12.09 -11.12 -18.01
CA VAL A 173 13.28 -11.26 -18.88
C VAL A 173 12.90 -11.81 -20.24
N GLN A 174 12.00 -12.80 -20.30
CA GLN A 174 11.50 -13.34 -21.56
C GLN A 174 10.80 -12.27 -22.39
N GLN A 175 9.91 -11.46 -21.79
CA GLN A 175 9.24 -10.35 -22.48
C GLN A 175 10.24 -9.34 -23.06
N MET A 176 11.30 -9.01 -22.32
CA MET A 176 12.36 -8.12 -22.81
C MET A 176 13.13 -8.72 -24.00
N GLN A 177 13.40 -10.02 -23.98
CA GLN A 177 14.07 -10.73 -25.07
C GLN A 177 13.20 -10.77 -26.33
N GLU A 178 11.90 -11.05 -26.17
CA GLU A 178 10.93 -11.04 -27.27
C GLU A 178 10.81 -9.65 -27.90
N GLN A 179 10.76 -8.58 -27.10
CA GLN A 179 10.74 -7.20 -27.59
C GLN A 179 12.02 -6.85 -28.36
N ALA A 180 13.20 -7.22 -27.84
CA ALA A 180 14.47 -6.97 -28.51
C ALA A 180 14.60 -7.71 -29.86
N GLN A 181 14.03 -8.91 -29.98
CA GLN A 181 13.98 -9.65 -31.25
C GLN A 181 13.07 -8.97 -32.28
N LEU A 182 11.95 -8.38 -31.84
CA LEU A 182 11.04 -7.65 -32.71
C LEU A 182 11.61 -6.31 -33.21
N GLU A 183 12.43 -5.64 -32.39
CA GLU A 183 13.06 -4.36 -32.78
C GLU A 183 14.27 -4.55 -33.71
N GLY A 184 14.91 -5.73 -33.69
CA GLY A 184 16.05 -6.05 -34.55
C GLY A 184 15.68 -6.66 -35.92
N ALA A 185 14.40 -6.95 -36.16
CA ALA A 185 13.88 -7.56 -37.39
C ALA A 185 13.25 -6.51 -38.32
#